data_AF-A0A920RB30-F1
#
_entry.id   AF-A0A920RB30-F1
#
_cell.length_a   1.000
_cell.length_b   1.000
_cell.length_c   1.000
_cell.angle_alpha   90.00
_cell.angle_beta   90.00
_cell.angle_gamma   90.00
#
_symmetry.space_group_name_H-M   'P 1'
#
loop_
_entity.id
_entity.type
_entity.pdbx_description
1 polymer ?
#
loop_
_entity_poly.entity_id
_entity_poly.type
_entity_poly.pdbx_seq_one_letter_code
_entity_poly.pdbx_strand_id
1 'polypeptide(L)'
;MGSEPIKIFGVSPGSNLALVKGEFRTSYIVDPPNGQIPRLENPQYDFERANFGNRYATGVADYSGPEAFPNAERCLLGFGNKAGPGMMGALYNNVYQFVQTDDYVMILVEMVHDARIIPIYDTPEEARTNRRPLFMNPGLVIQLDGMKVMSW
;
A
#
# COMPACT_ATOMS: atom_id res chain seq x y z
N MET A 1 -32.23 -0.52 -15.39
CA MET A 1 -32.35 0.35 -14.21
C MET A 1 -30.94 0.51 -13.66
N GLY A 2 -30.19 1.49 -14.17
CA GLY A 2 -28.79 1.70 -13.80
C GLY A 2 -28.73 2.44 -12.47
N SER A 3 -28.06 1.87 -11.48
CA SER A 3 -27.78 2.54 -10.23
C SER A 3 -26.74 3.63 -10.47
N GLU A 4 -27.19 4.88 -10.50
CA GLU A 4 -26.34 6.06 -10.39
C GLU A 4 -25.49 5.93 -9.11
N PRO A 5 -24.14 5.99 -9.20
CA PRO A 5 -23.29 5.92 -8.03
C PRO A 5 -23.51 7.14 -7.14
N ILE A 6 -23.76 6.88 -5.85
CA ILE A 6 -23.93 7.89 -4.80
C ILE A 6 -22.70 8.82 -4.80
N LYS A 7 -22.91 10.11 -5.11
CA LYS A 7 -21.88 11.14 -4.94
C LYS A 7 -21.56 11.29 -3.45
N ILE A 8 -20.41 10.76 -3.03
CA ILE A 8 -19.82 11.03 -1.72
C ILE A 8 -19.24 12.46 -1.77
N PHE A 9 -19.82 13.38 -1.00
CA PHE A 9 -19.33 14.75 -0.89
C PHE A 9 -17.87 14.76 -0.42
N GLY A 10 -16.99 15.43 -1.16
CA GLY A 10 -15.57 15.58 -0.84
C GLY A 10 -14.62 14.60 -1.54
N VAL A 11 -15.14 13.60 -2.25
CA VAL A 11 -14.33 12.65 -3.03
C VAL A 11 -14.49 12.98 -4.51
N SER A 12 -13.45 13.56 -5.11
CA SER A 12 -13.38 13.68 -6.56
C SER A 12 -12.67 12.42 -7.09
N PRO A 13 -13.37 11.49 -7.78
CA PRO A 13 -12.76 10.26 -8.28
C PRO A 13 -11.75 10.49 -9.42
N GLY A 14 -11.43 11.75 -9.74
CA GLY A 14 -10.73 12.13 -10.96
C GLY A 14 -11.66 12.09 -12.17
N SER A 15 -11.33 12.86 -13.20
CA SER A 15 -12.06 12.88 -14.48
C SER A 15 -11.47 11.93 -15.52
N ASN A 16 -10.30 11.34 -15.24
CA ASN A 16 -9.57 10.47 -16.17
C ASN A 16 -9.03 9.24 -15.44
N LEU A 17 -8.89 8.14 -16.18
CA LEU A 17 -8.19 6.94 -15.71
C LEU A 17 -6.68 7.22 -15.53
N ALA A 18 -6.01 6.39 -14.74
CA ALA A 18 -4.56 6.51 -14.54
C ALA A 18 -3.82 6.27 -15.87
N LEU A 19 -3.07 7.27 -16.35
CA LEU A 19 -2.21 7.14 -17.53
C LEU A 19 -0.85 6.58 -17.12
N VAL A 20 -0.57 5.34 -17.48
CA VAL A 20 0.69 4.66 -17.14
C VAL A 20 1.36 4.20 -18.42
N LYS A 21 2.57 4.71 -18.70
CA LYS A 21 3.34 4.42 -19.92
C LYS A 21 2.57 4.68 -21.23
N GLY A 22 1.72 5.71 -21.26
CA GLY A 22 0.93 6.08 -22.43
C GLY A 22 -0.40 5.33 -22.58
N GLU A 23 -0.72 4.42 -21.66
CA GLU A 23 -1.99 3.66 -21.66
C GLU A 23 -2.85 4.02 -20.45
N PHE A 24 -4.16 4.14 -20.66
CA PHE A 24 -5.11 4.30 -19.55
C PHE A 24 -5.36 2.95 -18.86
N ARG A 25 -4.96 2.84 -17.60
CA ARG A 25 -5.14 1.65 -16.77
C ARG A 25 -6.51 1.67 -16.10
N THR A 26 -7.27 0.60 -16.28
CA THR A 26 -8.54 0.34 -15.58
C THR A 26 -8.38 -0.51 -14.33
N SER A 27 -7.19 -1.10 -14.11
CA SER A 27 -6.87 -1.93 -12.94
C SER A 27 -5.42 -1.74 -12.50
N TYR A 28 -5.19 -1.84 -11.19
CA TYR A 28 -3.85 -1.91 -10.57
C TYR A 28 -3.31 -3.35 -10.51
N ILE A 29 -4.13 -4.36 -10.82
CA ILE A 29 -3.75 -5.76 -10.78
C ILE A 29 -2.99 -6.10 -12.05
N VAL A 30 -1.76 -6.59 -11.90
CA VAL A 30 -0.90 -6.99 -13.03
C VAL A 30 -0.98 -8.49 -13.27
N ASP A 31 -1.16 -9.27 -12.20
CA ASP A 31 -1.31 -10.72 -12.24
C ASP A 31 -2.53 -11.11 -11.41
N PRO A 32 -3.53 -11.80 -11.97
CA PRO A 32 -3.62 -12.31 -13.35
C PRO A 32 -3.71 -11.21 -14.44
N PRO A 33 -3.30 -11.49 -15.70
CA PRO A 33 -3.26 -10.50 -16.80
C PRO A 33 -4.62 -9.89 -17.16
N ASN A 34 -5.73 -10.51 -16.75
CA ASN A 34 -7.07 -9.96 -16.92
C ASN A 34 -7.37 -8.81 -15.93
N GLY A 35 -6.44 -8.48 -15.03
CA GLY A 35 -6.54 -7.37 -14.09
C GLY A 35 -7.62 -7.56 -13.02
N GLN A 36 -8.04 -8.80 -12.75
CA GLN A 36 -9.11 -9.11 -11.80
C GLN A 36 -8.61 -9.99 -10.67
N ILE A 37 -9.07 -9.74 -9.45
CA ILE A 37 -8.80 -10.64 -8.33
C ILE A 37 -9.56 -11.96 -8.59
N PRO A 38 -8.89 -13.12 -8.63
CA PRO A 38 -9.57 -14.40 -8.79
C PRO A 38 -10.61 -14.58 -7.68
N ARG A 39 -11.87 -14.79 -8.09
CA ARG A 39 -12.93 -15.11 -7.14
C ARG A 39 -12.76 -16.56 -6.70
N LEU A 40 -12.69 -16.80 -5.39
CA LEU A 40 -12.73 -18.15 -4.84
C LEU A 40 -14.10 -18.78 -5.14
N GLU A 41 -14.12 -20.06 -5.52
CA GLU A 41 -15.37 -20.80 -5.82
C GLU A 41 -16.32 -20.83 -4.60
N ASN A 42 -15.76 -20.98 -3.40
CA ASN A 42 -16.46 -20.89 -2.13
C ASN A 42 -15.88 -19.74 -1.29
N PRO A 43 -16.36 -18.49 -1.47
CA PRO A 43 -15.90 -17.38 -0.66
C PRO A 43 -16.35 -17.58 0.79
N GLN A 44 -15.41 -17.88 1.68
CA GLN A 44 -15.67 -17.89 3.11
C GLN A 44 -15.70 -16.43 3.59
N TYR A 45 -16.89 -15.93 3.94
CA TYR A 45 -17.03 -14.68 4.66
C TYR A 45 -16.67 -14.95 6.12
N ASP A 46 -15.38 -14.82 6.42
CA ASP A 46 -14.89 -15.00 7.77
C ASP A 46 -15.05 -13.69 8.56
N PHE A 47 -16.17 -13.62 9.27
CA PHE A 47 -16.44 -12.58 10.26
C PHE A 47 -15.83 -12.91 11.65
N GLU A 48 -15.12 -14.02 11.80
CA GLU A 48 -14.27 -14.26 12.98
C GLU A 48 -12.84 -13.74 12.72
N ARG A 49 -12.48 -13.53 11.45
CA ARG A 49 -11.20 -12.96 11.06
C ARG A 49 -11.07 -11.56 11.64
N ALA A 50 -10.00 -11.35 12.41
CA ALA A 50 -9.56 -10.03 12.83
C ALA A 50 -9.13 -9.21 11.59
N ASN A 51 -10.11 -8.61 10.93
CA ASN A 51 -9.93 -7.68 9.83
C ASN A 51 -10.62 -6.36 10.18
N PHE A 52 -10.12 -5.27 9.60
CA PHE A 52 -10.62 -3.93 9.89
C PHE A 52 -12.14 -3.81 9.66
N GLY A 53 -12.67 -4.47 8.63
CA GLY A 53 -14.10 -4.42 8.29
C GLY A 53 -15.01 -5.09 9.32
N ASN A 54 -14.55 -6.13 10.01
CA ASN A 54 -15.37 -6.89 10.95
C ASN A 54 -15.85 -6.03 12.11
N ARG A 55 -14.92 -5.32 12.77
CA ARG A 55 -15.21 -4.50 13.95
C ARG A 55 -16.32 -3.49 13.69
N TYR A 56 -16.31 -2.83 12.53
CA TYR A 56 -17.34 -1.87 12.16
C TYR A 56 -18.64 -2.54 11.72
N ALA A 57 -18.58 -3.73 11.13
CA ALA A 57 -19.76 -4.46 10.69
C ALA A 57 -20.53 -5.13 11.84
N THR A 58 -19.83 -5.62 12.86
CA THR A 58 -20.41 -6.40 13.97
C THR A 58 -20.52 -5.60 15.26
N GLY A 59 -19.73 -4.53 15.43
CA GLY A 59 -19.59 -3.80 16.69
C GLY A 59 -18.80 -4.56 17.76
N VAL A 60 -18.31 -5.77 17.44
CA VAL A 60 -17.53 -6.61 18.35
C VAL A 60 -16.05 -6.38 18.08
N ALA A 61 -15.32 -5.91 19.09
CA ALA A 61 -13.91 -5.54 18.98
C ALA A 61 -13.18 -5.84 20.29
N ASP A 62 -11.93 -6.32 20.18
CA ASP A 62 -11.02 -6.39 21.33
C ASP A 62 -10.58 -4.97 21.76
N TYR A 63 -10.68 -4.69 23.06
CA TYR A 63 -10.25 -3.45 23.71
C TYR A 63 -9.34 -3.72 24.92
N SER A 64 -8.73 -4.90 24.99
CA SER A 64 -7.90 -5.36 26.12
C SER A 64 -6.64 -4.52 26.36
N GLY A 65 -6.19 -3.74 25.36
CA GLY A 65 -5.01 -2.89 25.48
C GLY A 65 -4.75 -2.00 24.26
N PRO A 66 -3.69 -1.18 24.30
CA PRO A 66 -3.36 -0.26 23.22
C PRO A 66 -2.97 -0.97 21.92
N GLU A 67 -2.44 -2.19 21.99
CA GLU A 67 -2.12 -3.02 20.81
C GLU A 67 -3.35 -3.65 20.15
N ALA A 68 -4.48 -3.72 20.85
CA ALA A 68 -5.72 -4.25 20.30
C ALA A 68 -6.29 -3.32 19.20
N PHE A 69 -5.93 -2.03 19.20
CA PHE A 69 -6.35 -1.09 18.17
C PHE A 69 -5.58 -1.29 16.85
N PRO A 70 -6.22 -1.14 15.68
CA PRO A 70 -5.53 -1.23 14.40
C PRO A 70 -4.51 -0.11 14.24
N ASN A 71 -3.48 -0.31 13.42
CA ASN A 71 -2.41 0.67 13.20
C ASN A 71 -2.93 2.05 12.74
N ALA A 72 -4.06 2.09 12.02
CA ALA A 72 -4.71 3.31 11.59
C ALA A 72 -5.33 4.13 12.74
N GLU A 73 -5.91 3.45 13.74
CA GLU A 73 -6.49 4.10 14.91
C GLU A 73 -5.41 4.50 15.93
N ARG A 74 -4.27 3.80 15.89
CA ARG A 74 -3.09 4.11 16.70
C ARG A 74 -2.21 5.20 16.08
N CYS A 75 -2.57 5.74 14.92
CA CYS A 75 -1.77 6.70 14.16
C CYS A 75 -0.33 6.19 13.88
N LEU A 76 -0.14 4.88 13.74
CA LEU A 76 1.16 4.28 13.41
C LEU A 76 1.36 4.15 11.91
N LEU A 77 0.30 3.83 11.19
CA LEU A 77 0.27 3.80 9.73
C LEU A 77 -1.00 4.53 9.28
N GLY A 78 -0.92 5.34 8.23
CA GLY A 78 -2.10 6.01 7.68
C GLY A 78 -3.21 5.02 7.29
N PHE A 79 -4.46 5.45 7.40
CA PHE A 79 -5.62 4.62 7.01
C PHE A 79 -5.50 4.18 5.54
N GLY A 80 -5.95 2.96 5.25
CA GLY A 80 -5.92 2.42 3.89
C GLY A 80 -4.55 1.94 3.42
N ASN A 81 -3.63 1.62 4.34
CA ASN A 81 -2.29 1.09 4.02
C ASN A 81 -1.45 2.03 3.14
N LYS A 82 -1.42 3.32 3.50
CA LYS A 82 -0.64 4.35 2.80
C LYS A 82 0.86 4.24 3.02
N ALA A 83 1.26 3.71 4.17
CA ALA A 83 2.65 3.52 4.56
C ALA A 83 2.97 2.03 4.67
N GLY A 84 4.24 1.67 4.42
CA GLY A 84 4.69 0.29 4.39
C GLY A 84 4.48 -0.43 3.05
N PRO A 85 4.78 -1.74 2.97
CA PRO A 85 4.69 -2.51 1.74
C PRO A 85 3.29 -2.46 1.12
N GLY A 86 3.21 -2.10 -0.15
CA GLY A 86 1.96 -1.96 -0.90
C GLY A 86 1.45 -0.52 -1.08
N MET A 87 1.97 0.46 -0.31
CA MET A 87 1.71 1.92 -0.39
C MET A 87 0.47 2.28 -1.24
N MET A 88 -0.71 2.00 -0.70
CA MET A 88 -1.96 2.07 -1.45
C MET A 88 -2.51 3.49 -1.47
N GLY A 89 -3.19 3.85 -2.56
CA GLY A 89 -4.01 5.05 -2.61
C GLY A 89 -5.29 4.89 -1.79
N ALA A 90 -5.66 5.93 -1.04
CA ALA A 90 -6.90 6.02 -0.29
C ALA A 90 -7.74 7.24 -0.73
N LEU A 91 -8.70 7.66 0.08
CA LEU A 91 -9.65 8.72 -0.28
C LEU A 91 -9.02 10.13 -0.36
N TYR A 92 -8.06 10.45 0.50
CA TYR A 92 -7.39 11.76 0.60
C TYR A 92 -5.96 11.57 1.13
N ASN A 93 -5.09 12.58 1.03
CA ASN A 93 -3.69 12.56 1.49
C ASN A 93 -2.85 11.42 0.90
N ASN A 94 -2.88 11.29 -0.44
CA ASN A 94 -2.11 10.29 -1.19
C ASN A 94 -0.78 10.86 -1.70
N VAL A 95 -0.28 11.93 -1.09
CA VAL A 95 0.97 12.55 -1.53
C VAL A 95 2.15 11.79 -0.92
N TYR A 96 3.11 11.49 -1.78
CA TYR A 96 4.39 10.90 -1.42
C TYR A 96 5.50 11.84 -1.86
N GLN A 97 6.46 12.08 -0.98
CA GLN A 97 7.67 12.79 -1.34
C GLN A 97 8.83 11.80 -1.37
N PHE A 98 9.52 11.76 -2.51
CA PHE A 98 10.73 10.98 -2.70
C PHE A 98 11.92 11.92 -2.64
N VAL A 99 12.88 11.64 -1.77
CA VAL A 99 14.13 12.39 -1.65
C VAL A 99 15.27 11.41 -1.83
N GLN A 100 16.12 11.63 -2.84
CA GLN A 100 17.27 10.78 -3.13
C GLN A 100 18.57 11.52 -2.81
N THR A 101 19.48 10.79 -2.18
CA THR A 101 20.88 11.14 -1.93
C THR A 101 21.77 10.07 -2.57
N ASP A 102 23.09 10.22 -2.47
CA ASP A 102 24.02 9.24 -3.04
C ASP A 102 23.93 7.85 -2.37
N ASP A 103 23.54 7.81 -1.10
CA ASP A 103 23.54 6.59 -0.28
C ASP A 103 22.13 6.11 0.14
N TYR A 104 21.12 6.99 0.04
CA TYR A 104 19.76 6.69 0.49
C TYR A 104 18.67 7.27 -0.41
N VAL A 105 17.53 6.59 -0.40
CA VAL A 105 16.23 7.12 -0.84
C VAL A 105 15.31 7.18 0.36
N MET A 106 14.76 8.35 0.63
CA MET A 106 13.69 8.54 1.59
C MET A 106 12.34 8.60 0.88
N ILE A 107 11.38 7.86 1.41
CA ILE A 107 9.97 7.95 1.05
C ILE A 107 9.25 8.56 2.24
N LEU A 108 8.68 9.75 2.06
CA LEU A 108 7.85 10.42 3.06
C LEU A 108 6.39 10.34 2.62
N VAL A 109 5.58 9.69 3.45
CA VAL A 109 4.13 9.60 3.27
C VAL A 109 3.48 10.78 3.98
N GLU A 110 2.67 11.56 3.27
CA GLU A 110 1.96 12.73 3.84
C GLU A 110 1.11 12.32 5.06
N MET A 111 0.34 11.24 4.95
CA MET A 111 -0.47 10.77 6.07
C MET A 111 0.41 10.12 7.14
N VAL A 112 0.31 10.62 8.39
CA VAL A 112 1.11 10.19 9.56
C VAL A 112 2.58 10.62 9.51
N HIS A 113 3.05 11.26 8.42
CA HIS A 113 4.46 11.64 8.23
C HIS A 113 5.41 10.45 8.37
N ASP A 114 5.02 9.28 7.87
CA ASP A 114 5.86 8.09 7.88
C ASP A 114 7.05 8.30 6.94
N ALA A 115 8.26 8.28 7.51
CA ALA A 115 9.50 8.47 6.78
C ALA A 115 10.27 7.15 6.74
N ARG A 116 10.37 6.56 5.55
CA ARG A 116 11.17 5.37 5.32
C ARG A 116 12.46 5.73 4.61
N ILE A 117 13.59 5.47 5.27
CA ILE A 117 14.93 5.66 4.70
C ILE A 117 15.44 4.30 4.22
N ILE A 118 15.72 4.22 2.92
CA ILE A 118 16.10 3.00 2.22
C ILE A 118 17.53 3.17 1.72
N PRO A 119 18.49 2.34 2.16
CA PRO A 119 19.84 2.38 1.62
C PRO A 119 19.83 1.93 0.15
N ILE A 120 20.62 2.62 -0.67
CA ILE A 120 20.83 2.27 -2.08
C ILE A 120 22.26 1.78 -2.30
N TYR A 121 22.41 0.79 -3.17
CA TYR A 121 23.67 0.11 -3.45
C TYR A 121 23.97 0.16 -4.94
N ASP A 122 25.24 0.05 -5.30
CA ASP A 122 25.66 0.09 -6.71
C ASP A 122 25.37 -1.21 -7.45
N THR A 123 25.17 -2.32 -6.72
CA THR A 123 24.88 -3.63 -7.31
C THR A 123 23.67 -4.32 -6.68
N PRO A 124 22.87 -5.07 -7.47
CA PRO A 124 21.80 -5.90 -6.94
C PRO A 124 22.26 -6.95 -5.91
N GLU A 125 23.46 -7.50 -6.09
CA GLU A 125 24.05 -8.53 -5.22
C GLU A 125 24.31 -7.98 -3.82
N GLU A 126 24.87 -6.77 -3.74
CA GLU A 126 25.10 -6.07 -2.47
C GLU A 126 23.78 -5.70 -1.79
N ALA A 127 22.80 -5.18 -2.54
CA ALA A 127 21.47 -4.88 -2.02
C ALA A 127 20.80 -6.12 -1.41
N ARG A 128 20.89 -7.28 -2.09
CA ARG A 128 20.32 -8.55 -1.60
C ARG A 128 21.02 -9.08 -0.36
N THR A 129 22.33 -8.88 -0.24
CA THR A 129 23.11 -9.31 0.92
C THR A 129 22.79 -8.46 2.15
N ASN A 130 22.53 -7.17 1.94
CA ASN A 130 22.25 -6.21 3.01
C ASN A 130 20.74 -6.03 3.32
N ARG A 131 19.87 -6.93 2.85
CA ARG A 131 18.44 -6.93 3.22
C ARG A 131 18.27 -7.30 4.70
N ARG A 132 17.47 -6.53 5.45
CA ARG A 132 17.07 -6.91 6.82
C ARG A 132 15.95 -7.98 6.77
N PRO A 133 15.78 -8.77 7.85
CA PRO A 133 16.17 -10.19 7.93
C PRO A 133 15.45 -11.17 6.96
N LEU A 134 16.03 -12.37 6.81
CA LEU A 134 15.69 -13.44 5.86
C LEU A 134 14.20 -13.88 5.80
N PHE A 135 13.39 -13.59 6.81
CA PHE A 135 11.98 -13.98 6.87
C PHE A 135 11.02 -12.76 6.91
N MET A 136 10.71 -12.26 5.71
CA MET A 136 9.39 -11.77 5.30
C MET A 136 9.38 -11.83 3.77
N ASN A 137 8.56 -12.70 3.17
CA ASN A 137 8.57 -12.96 1.72
C ASN A 137 7.21 -12.56 1.10
N PRO A 138 7.13 -12.04 -0.14
CA PRO A 138 8.18 -11.58 -1.06
C PRO A 138 8.13 -10.05 -1.30
N GLY A 139 9.28 -9.38 -1.19
CA GLY A 139 9.47 -7.96 -1.51
C GLY A 139 10.02 -7.73 -2.92
N LEU A 140 9.49 -6.69 -3.57
CA LEU A 140 9.84 -6.18 -4.90
C LEU A 140 11.20 -5.44 -4.86
N VAL A 141 12.14 -5.82 -5.71
CA VAL A 141 13.32 -5.00 -6.01
C VAL A 141 12.94 -4.00 -7.09
N ILE A 142 13.06 -2.70 -6.80
CA ILE A 142 12.80 -1.65 -7.77
C ILE A 142 14.15 -1.04 -8.16
N GLN A 143 14.46 -1.06 -9.45
CA GLN A 143 15.62 -0.38 -10.02
C GLN A 143 15.27 1.10 -10.19
N LEU A 144 16.12 1.98 -9.67
CA LEU A 144 16.01 3.41 -9.90
C LEU A 144 16.74 3.76 -11.19
N ASP A 145 16.23 4.75 -11.93
CA ASP A 145 16.89 5.20 -13.16
C ASP A 145 18.23 5.84 -12.80
N GLY A 146 19.31 5.10 -13.08
CA GLY A 146 20.70 5.47 -12.79
C GLY A 146 21.41 4.51 -11.84
N MET A 147 21.76 3.31 -12.32
CA MET A 147 22.73 2.33 -11.76
C MET A 147 22.55 1.82 -10.31
N LYS A 148 21.70 2.43 -9.47
CA LYS A 148 21.57 2.06 -8.05
C LYS A 148 20.31 1.25 -7.75
N VAL A 149 20.42 0.34 -6.78
CA VAL A 149 19.39 -0.64 -6.40
C VAL A 149 18.99 -0.47 -4.94
N MET A 150 17.68 -0.45 -4.68
CA MET A 150 17.12 -0.40 -3.32
C MET A 150 17.02 -1.80 -2.69
N SER A 151 17.29 -1.88 -1.39
CA SER A 151 17.02 -3.07 -0.56
C SER A 151 15.90 -2.77 0.44
N TRP A 152 14.81 -3.54 0.39
CA TRP A 152 13.63 -3.39 1.24
C TRP A 152 13.68 -4.26 2.50
#